data_AF-A0A8T3QP23-F1
#
_entry.id   AF-A0A8T3QP23-F1
#
_cell.length_a   1.000
_cell.length_b   1.000
_cell.length_c   1.000
_cell.angle_alpha   90.00
_cell.angle_beta   90.00
_cell.angle_gamma   90.00
#
_symmetry.space_group_name_H-M   'P 1'
#
loop_
_entity.id
_entity.type
_entity.pdbx_description
1 polymer ?
#
loop_
_entity_poly.entity_id
_entity_poly.type
_entity_poly.pdbx_seq_one_letter_code
_entity_poly.pdbx_strand_id
1 'polypeptide(L)'
;MAAPVVPASATPRTPALDATTGLTKLASYPFQVLTFVDENGYPVSVALEAAVDVASGSATFSAPAGFAVPSGIDVSLTGSHIRPQPGYGYDERRHVTVWGRAATDGDQVTFRAARAWGWDEAEVPFFEYSERSLGQSKKYFDALSAERGTPVKPKLSFGWLALRTTRLPFLSATIVPVVLGIVIAARQGSFDLLTAVLTVIGSAFVQLGLNVANDVFDSVQGADEANVTPTQYSGGSRVIQYGLVSFRQMAGLATGFYVAAGLIGLLLLALRGSPALLFIGVAGFIVSIGYTAPPLKFVYRGLGEIAVAVGFGPLMLLGAYVVQTRGALSWEPLVASLPIALLVMLILYVNEIPDRRGDARVGKRTLPVRLSKPTVIAGYRTAAIAAYVILVAGVALGVLPIPALLALLTIPLALQVSRGLEPNYDNPYGLMAIMGVNVKVHLYAGLLLLAGYAVVLILGALAPSVSLFIGR
;
A
#
# COMPACT_ATOMS: atom_id res chain seq x y z
N MET A 1 5.49 1.37 34.21
CA MET A 1 6.33 2.46 33.68
C MET A 1 5.49 3.23 32.67
N ALA A 2 5.23 4.50 32.96
CA ALA A 2 4.49 5.39 32.05
C ALA A 2 5.28 5.56 30.74
N ALA A 3 4.60 5.41 29.60
CA ALA A 3 5.21 5.66 28.30
C ALA A 3 5.69 7.12 28.23
N PRO A 4 6.89 7.39 27.67
CA PRO A 4 7.37 8.75 27.56
C PRO A 4 6.42 9.56 26.67
N VAL A 5 5.98 10.71 27.18
CA VAL A 5 5.29 11.73 26.38
C VAL A 5 6.29 12.20 25.35
N VAL A 6 6.17 11.67 24.13
CA VAL A 6 6.90 12.19 22.97
C VAL A 6 6.47 13.66 22.85
N PRO A 7 7.41 14.62 22.91
CA PRO A 7 7.05 16.02 22.71
C PRO A 7 6.35 16.13 21.37
N ALA A 8 5.28 16.92 21.29
CA ALA A 8 4.53 17.14 20.06
C ALA A 8 5.48 17.66 18.98
N SER A 9 6.10 16.74 18.23
CA SER A 9 6.97 17.04 17.12
C SER A 9 6.12 17.83 16.14
N ALA A 10 6.66 18.96 15.68
CA ALA A 10 6.08 19.83 14.66
C ALA A 10 5.63 19.00 13.44
N THR A 11 4.43 18.44 13.54
CA THR A 11 3.74 17.80 12.43
C THR A 11 3.36 18.99 11.54
N PRO A 12 3.75 19.00 10.26
CA PRO A 12 3.43 20.11 9.39
C PRO A 12 1.91 20.29 9.38
N ARG A 13 1.42 21.34 10.05
CA ARG A 13 0.01 21.73 10.05
C ARG A 13 -0.30 22.09 8.61
N THR A 14 -0.87 21.15 7.86
CA THR A 14 -1.11 21.40 6.43
C THR A 14 -2.61 21.59 6.18
N PRO A 15 -3.01 22.67 5.51
CA PRO A 15 -2.29 23.94 5.34
C PRO A 15 -3.06 25.06 6.03
N ALA A 16 -2.53 25.53 7.15
CA ALA A 16 -2.73 26.94 7.48
C ALA A 16 -2.06 27.75 6.37
N LEU A 17 -2.82 28.57 5.65
CA LEU A 17 -2.33 29.46 4.62
C LEU A 17 -2.17 30.86 5.24
N ASP A 18 -1.19 31.62 4.78
CA ASP A 18 -1.22 33.05 5.03
C ASP A 18 -2.45 33.67 4.34
N ALA A 19 -2.91 34.81 4.88
CA ALA A 19 -4.13 35.46 4.41
C ALA A 19 -4.05 35.85 2.93
N THR A 20 -2.88 36.28 2.45
CA THR A 20 -2.64 36.69 1.06
C THR A 20 -2.79 35.51 0.10
N THR A 21 -2.12 34.39 0.37
CA THR A 21 -2.28 33.15 -0.40
C THR A 21 -3.74 32.67 -0.39
N GLY A 22 -4.41 32.81 0.74
CA GLY A 22 -5.83 32.52 0.88
C GLY A 22 -6.71 33.34 -0.06
N LEU A 23 -6.51 34.66 -0.09
CA LEU A 23 -7.24 35.57 -0.98
C LEU A 23 -6.94 35.32 -2.45
N THR A 24 -5.68 35.06 -2.81
CA THR A 24 -5.30 34.70 -4.18
C THR A 24 -6.07 33.47 -4.66
N LYS A 25 -6.18 32.42 -3.84
CA LYS A 25 -6.98 31.24 -4.15
C LYS A 25 -8.47 31.57 -4.23
N LEU A 26 -8.99 32.34 -3.26
CA LEU A 26 -10.40 32.76 -3.22
C LEU A 26 -10.83 33.48 -4.50
N ALA A 27 -9.98 34.39 -5.00
CA ALA A 27 -10.19 35.13 -6.24
C ALA A 27 -10.25 34.24 -7.48
N SER A 28 -9.56 33.10 -7.46
CA SER A 28 -9.48 32.16 -8.60
C SER A 28 -10.60 31.12 -8.61
N TYR A 29 -11.34 30.95 -7.51
CA TYR A 29 -12.33 29.89 -7.37
C TYR A 29 -13.74 30.37 -7.71
N PRO A 30 -14.48 29.64 -8.57
CA PRO A 30 -15.73 30.12 -9.15
C PRO A 30 -16.91 30.17 -8.16
N PHE A 31 -16.87 29.39 -7.08
CA PHE A 31 -17.94 29.36 -6.09
C PHE A 31 -17.46 29.96 -4.78
N GLN A 32 -18.16 30.98 -4.29
CA GLN A 32 -17.84 31.63 -3.03
C GLN A 32 -19.06 31.66 -2.10
N VAL A 33 -18.81 31.41 -0.81
CA VAL A 33 -19.83 31.37 0.23
C VAL A 33 -19.36 32.23 1.40
N LEU A 34 -20.18 33.17 1.83
CA LEU A 34 -20.01 33.88 3.09
C LEU A 34 -20.64 33.07 4.21
N THR A 35 -19.92 32.93 5.32
CA THR A 35 -20.45 32.35 6.56
C THR A 35 -20.19 33.28 7.73
N PHE A 36 -21.23 33.51 8.54
CA PHE A 36 -21.18 34.33 9.75
C PHE A 36 -22.25 33.86 10.73
N VAL A 37 -22.21 34.38 11.97
CA VAL A 37 -23.27 34.18 12.96
C VAL A 37 -24.08 35.46 13.01
N ASP A 38 -25.40 35.36 12.84
CA ASP A 38 -26.30 36.50 12.89
C ASP A 38 -26.51 37.01 14.34
N GLU A 39 -27.26 38.09 14.48
CA GLU A 39 -27.57 38.70 15.77
C GLU A 39 -28.37 37.79 16.73
N ASN A 40 -29.06 36.78 16.19
CA ASN A 40 -29.83 35.81 16.97
C ASN A 40 -29.00 34.57 17.34
N GLY A 41 -27.73 34.53 16.93
CA GLY A 41 -26.82 33.41 17.19
C GLY A 41 -26.93 32.26 16.19
N TYR A 42 -27.65 32.42 15.08
CA TYR A 42 -27.77 31.40 14.05
C TYR A 42 -26.63 31.49 13.04
N PRO A 43 -26.00 30.36 12.66
CA PRO A 43 -25.03 30.34 11.59
C PRO A 43 -25.73 30.54 10.24
N VAL A 44 -25.32 31.56 9.51
CA VAL A 44 -25.80 31.89 8.17
C VAL A 44 -24.69 31.58 7.17
N SER A 45 -25.02 30.80 6.12
CA SER A 45 -24.12 30.51 5.00
C SER A 45 -24.82 30.81 3.68
N VAL A 46 -24.28 31.73 2.90
CA VAL A 46 -24.92 32.17 1.64
C VAL A 46 -23.91 32.30 0.52
N ALA A 47 -24.32 31.92 -0.69
CA ALA A 47 -23.51 32.12 -1.88
C ALA A 47 -23.44 33.62 -2.22
N LEU A 48 -22.26 34.08 -2.64
CA LEU A 48 -22.06 35.44 -3.12
C LEU A 48 -20.95 35.50 -4.16
N GLU A 49 -20.78 36.68 -4.76
CA GLU A 49 -19.61 37.02 -5.56
C GLU A 49 -18.86 38.16 -4.87
N ALA A 50 -17.63 37.91 -4.43
CA ALA A 50 -16.77 38.93 -3.86
C ALA A 50 -15.72 39.40 -4.88
N ALA A 51 -15.59 40.71 -4.99
CA ALA A 51 -14.46 41.34 -5.66
C ALA A 51 -13.25 41.30 -4.71
N VAL A 52 -12.33 40.38 -4.98
CA VAL A 52 -11.14 40.17 -4.14
C VAL A 52 -10.01 41.08 -4.61
N ASP A 53 -9.47 41.89 -3.69
CA ASP A 53 -8.26 42.66 -3.88
C ASP A 53 -7.14 42.10 -2.99
N VAL A 54 -6.29 41.28 -3.62
CA VAL A 54 -5.16 40.63 -2.97
C VAL A 54 -4.13 41.66 -2.48
N ALA A 55 -3.95 42.79 -3.18
CA ALA A 55 -2.95 43.79 -2.84
C ALA A 55 -3.31 44.55 -1.55
N SER A 56 -4.59 44.86 -1.36
CA SER A 56 -5.08 45.47 -0.12
C SER A 56 -5.40 44.46 0.98
N GLY A 57 -5.35 43.15 0.69
CA GLY A 57 -5.69 42.09 1.64
C GLY A 57 -7.18 42.09 1.98
N SER A 58 -8.04 42.53 1.06
CA SER A 58 -9.46 42.70 1.29
C SER A 58 -10.33 42.09 0.19
N ALA A 59 -11.61 41.92 0.49
CA ALA A 59 -12.62 41.57 -0.50
C ALA A 59 -13.86 42.43 -0.26
N THR A 60 -14.53 42.84 -1.32
CA THR A 60 -15.77 43.60 -1.25
C THR A 60 -16.92 42.84 -1.89
N PHE A 61 -18.10 42.93 -1.30
CA PHE A 61 -19.31 42.29 -1.82
C PHE A 61 -20.56 43.00 -1.30
N SER A 62 -21.65 42.87 -2.04
CA SER A 62 -22.96 43.34 -1.58
C SER A 62 -23.53 42.41 -0.50
N ALA A 63 -24.16 42.99 0.50
CA ALA A 63 -24.90 42.28 1.53
C ALA A 63 -25.95 41.37 0.86
N PRO A 64 -25.98 40.06 1.17
CA PRO A 64 -26.92 39.13 0.56
C PRO A 64 -28.37 39.51 0.89
N ALA A 65 -29.27 39.37 -0.09
CA ALA A 65 -30.67 39.76 0.09
C ALA A 65 -31.31 39.04 1.28
N GLY A 66 -31.89 39.82 2.20
CA GLY A 66 -32.53 39.31 3.42
C GLY A 66 -31.59 39.02 4.58
N PHE A 67 -30.28 39.29 4.45
CA PHE A 67 -29.29 39.06 5.49
C PHE A 67 -28.48 40.33 5.79
N ALA A 68 -28.54 40.80 7.03
CA ALA A 68 -27.66 41.86 7.52
C ALA A 68 -26.34 41.22 7.99
N VAL A 69 -25.22 41.60 7.38
CA VAL A 69 -23.88 41.16 7.81
C VAL A 69 -23.39 42.11 8.91
N PRO A 70 -23.23 41.65 10.16
CA PRO A 70 -22.81 42.53 11.25
C PRO A 70 -21.40 43.07 11.02
N SER A 71 -21.18 44.33 11.39
CA SER A 71 -19.86 44.95 11.36
C SER A 71 -19.05 44.56 12.60
N GLY A 72 -17.74 44.38 12.45
CA GLY A 72 -16.81 44.13 13.55
C GLY A 72 -16.79 42.67 14.07
N ILE A 73 -17.57 41.77 13.49
CA ILE A 73 -17.50 40.34 13.79
C ILE A 73 -16.52 39.63 12.85
N ASP A 74 -16.06 38.46 13.29
CA ASP A 74 -15.31 37.54 12.43
C ASP A 74 -16.30 36.81 11.51
N VAL A 75 -16.08 36.96 10.20
CA VAL A 75 -16.78 36.23 9.15
C VAL A 75 -15.78 35.38 8.37
N SER A 76 -16.29 34.46 7.56
CA SER A 76 -15.46 33.69 6.64
C SER A 76 -15.99 33.69 5.23
N LEU A 77 -15.08 33.86 4.27
CA LEU A 77 -15.34 33.62 2.86
C LEU A 77 -14.71 32.29 2.44
N THR A 78 -15.54 31.36 1.98
CA THR A 78 -15.11 30.06 1.49
C THR A 78 -15.23 30.02 -0.03
N GLY A 79 -14.10 29.87 -0.71
CA GLY A 79 -14.02 29.60 -2.14
C GLY A 79 -13.87 28.10 -2.40
N SER A 80 -14.49 27.58 -3.46
CA SER A 80 -14.27 26.21 -3.90
C SER A 80 -14.29 26.04 -5.41
N HIS A 81 -13.53 25.05 -5.88
CA HIS A 81 -13.53 24.55 -7.24
C HIS A 81 -13.66 23.03 -7.19
N ILE A 82 -14.59 22.49 -7.96
CA ILE A 82 -14.74 21.07 -8.16
C ILE A 82 -15.19 20.84 -9.60
N ARG A 83 -14.49 19.96 -10.31
CA ARG A 83 -14.86 19.62 -11.68
C ARG A 83 -15.68 18.32 -11.67
N PRO A 84 -16.94 18.35 -12.14
CA PRO A 84 -17.70 17.12 -12.32
C PRO A 84 -17.14 16.31 -13.51
N GLN A 85 -17.00 15.01 -13.30
CA GLN A 85 -16.60 14.00 -14.28
C GLN A 85 -17.83 13.12 -14.58
N PRO A 86 -18.54 13.34 -15.71
CA PRO A 86 -19.79 12.63 -16.02
C PRO A 86 -19.62 11.11 -15.96
N GLY A 87 -20.39 10.44 -15.09
CA GLY A 87 -20.33 8.98 -14.90
C GLY A 87 -19.20 8.46 -14.01
N TYR A 88 -18.25 9.31 -13.60
CA TYR A 88 -17.07 8.90 -12.83
C TYR A 88 -16.93 9.62 -11.48
N GLY A 89 -17.62 10.75 -11.28
CA GLY A 89 -17.65 11.49 -10.01
C GLY A 89 -17.13 12.92 -10.15
N TYR A 90 -16.14 13.29 -9.36
CA TYR A 90 -15.56 14.63 -9.33
C TYR A 90 -14.04 14.59 -9.20
N ASP A 91 -13.35 15.55 -9.80
CA ASP A 91 -11.91 15.77 -9.66
C ASP A 91 -11.56 17.26 -9.52
N GLU A 92 -10.27 17.56 -9.47
CA GLU A 92 -9.75 18.91 -9.20
C GLU A 92 -10.39 19.56 -7.98
N ARG A 93 -10.47 18.82 -6.86
CA ARG A 93 -11.11 19.32 -5.65
C ARG A 93 -10.20 20.33 -4.97
N ARG A 94 -10.67 21.56 -4.85
CA ARG A 94 -9.92 22.65 -4.23
C ARG A 94 -10.86 23.51 -3.42
N HIS A 95 -10.42 23.94 -2.25
CA HIS A 95 -11.17 24.89 -1.46
C HIS A 95 -10.24 25.74 -0.62
N VAL A 96 -10.72 26.92 -0.27
CA VAL A 96 -10.06 27.84 0.65
C VAL A 96 -11.12 28.50 1.49
N THR A 97 -10.85 28.69 2.77
CA THR A 97 -11.64 29.49 3.69
C THR A 97 -10.72 30.56 4.25
N VAL A 98 -11.13 31.82 4.07
CA VAL A 98 -10.44 32.99 4.58
C VAL A 98 -11.31 33.58 5.67
N TRP A 99 -10.77 33.72 6.88
CA TRP A 99 -11.43 34.40 8.00
C TRP A 99 -10.89 35.81 8.14
N GLY A 100 -11.75 36.71 8.57
CA GLY A 100 -11.44 38.13 8.68
C GLY A 100 -12.60 38.92 9.24
N ARG A 101 -12.40 40.22 9.39
CA ARG A 101 -13.43 41.13 9.90
C ARG A 101 -14.23 41.75 8.77
N ALA A 102 -15.55 41.77 8.92
CA ALA A 102 -16.45 42.52 8.06
C ALA A 102 -16.62 43.96 8.59
N ALA A 103 -16.66 44.91 7.68
CA ALA A 103 -17.10 46.28 7.91
C ALA A 103 -18.19 46.60 6.90
N THR A 104 -19.38 46.93 7.39
CA THR A 104 -20.57 47.16 6.57
C THR A 104 -20.86 48.65 6.45
N ASP A 105 -21.04 49.14 5.23
CA ASP A 105 -21.47 50.50 4.89
C ASP A 105 -22.65 50.44 3.91
N GLY A 106 -23.87 50.64 4.44
CA GLY A 106 -25.10 50.36 3.72
C GLY A 106 -25.17 48.89 3.30
N ASP A 107 -25.38 48.64 2.00
CA ASP A 107 -25.40 47.30 1.41
C ASP A 107 -24.00 46.80 0.99
N GLN A 108 -22.93 47.59 1.16
CA GLN A 108 -21.58 47.17 0.81
C GLN A 108 -20.83 46.66 2.03
N VAL A 109 -20.21 45.48 1.90
CA VAL A 109 -19.40 44.87 2.95
C VAL A 109 -17.95 44.82 2.48
N THR A 110 -17.06 45.38 3.30
CA THR A 110 -15.62 45.25 3.16
C THR A 110 -15.10 44.21 4.14
N PHE A 111 -14.54 43.12 3.62
CA PHE A 111 -13.91 42.06 4.37
C PHE A 111 -12.39 42.26 4.39
N ARG A 112 -11.77 42.26 5.58
CA ARG A 112 -10.30 42.28 5.73
C ARG A 112 -9.81 40.93 6.20
N ALA A 113 -9.01 40.27 5.36
CA ALA A 113 -8.50 38.92 5.65
C ALA A 113 -7.50 38.94 6.82
N ALA A 114 -7.62 37.97 7.71
CA ALA A 114 -6.74 37.81 8.86
C ALA A 114 -6.00 36.47 8.82
N ARG A 115 -6.69 35.39 8.44
CA ARG A 115 -6.12 34.04 8.35
C ARG A 115 -6.80 33.23 7.27
N ALA A 116 -6.11 32.24 6.73
CA ALA A 116 -6.68 31.35 5.74
C ALA A 116 -6.34 29.88 6.01
N TRP A 117 -7.18 29.02 5.47
CA TRP A 117 -6.97 27.58 5.44
C TRP A 117 -7.56 27.06 4.15
N GLY A 118 -6.93 26.09 3.52
CA GLY A 118 -7.48 25.52 2.29
C GLY A 118 -6.79 24.23 1.94
N TRP A 119 -7.25 23.57 0.89
CA TRP A 119 -6.61 22.39 0.34
C TRP A 119 -6.80 22.41 -1.17
N ASP A 120 -5.74 22.04 -1.89
CA ASP A 120 -5.73 21.92 -3.34
C ASP A 120 -5.23 20.53 -3.71
N GLU A 121 -6.09 19.73 -4.34
CA GLU A 121 -5.76 18.37 -4.75
C GLU A 121 -4.59 18.29 -5.75
N ALA A 122 -4.36 19.35 -6.53
CA ALA A 122 -3.23 19.40 -7.47
C ALA A 122 -1.88 19.61 -6.76
N GLU A 123 -1.88 20.23 -5.58
CA GLU A 123 -0.68 20.45 -4.77
C GLU A 123 -0.44 19.31 -3.78
N VAL A 124 -1.52 18.85 -3.13
CA VAL A 124 -1.50 17.81 -2.11
C VAL A 124 -2.57 16.78 -2.48
N PRO A 125 -2.21 15.59 -2.98
CA PRO A 125 -3.18 14.57 -3.32
C PRO A 125 -4.10 14.23 -2.14
N PHE A 126 -5.34 13.84 -2.42
CA PHE A 126 -6.33 13.55 -1.38
C PHE A 126 -5.88 12.55 -0.32
N PHE A 127 -5.15 11.50 -0.72
CA PHE A 127 -4.60 10.52 0.22
C PHE A 127 -3.59 11.15 1.19
N GLU A 128 -2.75 12.05 0.68
CA GLU A 128 -1.79 12.78 1.49
C GLU A 128 -2.47 13.74 2.47
N TYR A 129 -3.45 14.49 1.99
CA TYR A 129 -4.24 15.38 2.83
C TYR A 129 -4.94 14.61 3.96
N SER A 130 -5.49 13.43 3.66
CA SER A 130 -6.14 12.56 4.65
C SER A 130 -5.16 12.12 5.75
N GLU A 131 -3.95 11.70 5.38
CA GLU A 131 -2.93 11.31 6.35
C GLU A 131 -2.45 12.49 7.20
N ARG A 132 -2.21 13.66 6.58
CA ARG A 132 -1.81 14.89 7.29
C ARG A 132 -2.89 15.35 8.29
N SER A 133 -4.16 15.07 8.01
CA SER A 133 -5.31 15.45 8.83
C SER A 133 -5.67 14.44 9.94
N LEU A 134 -4.95 13.32 10.03
CA LEU A 134 -5.26 12.24 10.98
C LEU A 134 -5.22 12.71 12.44
N GLY A 135 -4.22 13.53 12.80
CA GLY A 135 -4.09 14.05 14.16
C GLY A 135 -5.27 14.93 14.60
N GLN A 136 -5.83 15.72 13.68
CA GLN A 136 -7.03 16.53 13.93
C GLN A 136 -8.25 15.63 14.11
N SER A 137 -8.41 14.64 13.23
CA SER A 137 -9.52 13.67 13.28
C SER A 137 -9.53 12.91 14.62
N LYS A 138 -8.35 12.49 15.10
CA LYS A 138 -8.23 11.81 16.40
C LYS A 138 -8.69 12.69 17.55
N LYS A 139 -8.23 13.95 17.61
CA LYS A 139 -8.65 14.91 18.64
C LYS A 139 -10.17 15.15 18.61
N TYR A 140 -10.75 15.24 17.42
CA TYR A 140 -12.19 15.39 17.26
C TYR A 140 -12.95 14.19 17.84
N PHE A 141 -12.56 12.96 17.50
CA PHE A 141 -13.20 11.76 18.03
C PHE A 141 -12.98 11.59 19.54
N ASP A 142 -11.82 11.97 20.07
CA ASP A 142 -11.54 11.96 21.51
C ASP A 142 -12.46 12.96 22.26
N ALA A 143 -12.60 14.18 21.74
CA ALA A 143 -13.50 15.19 22.29
C ALA A 143 -14.98 14.75 22.24
N LEU A 144 -15.42 14.22 21.10
CA LEU A 144 -16.77 13.70 20.92
C LEU A 144 -17.05 12.50 21.84
N SER A 145 -16.05 11.65 22.08
CA SER A 145 -16.16 10.53 23.02
C SER A 145 -16.34 11.03 24.46
N ALA A 146 -15.59 12.07 24.84
CA ALA A 146 -15.70 12.68 26.16
C ALA A 146 -17.08 13.34 26.37
N GLU A 147 -17.56 14.09 25.37
CA GLU A 147 -18.89 14.72 25.39
C GLU A 147 -20.02 13.68 25.54
N ARG A 148 -19.92 12.56 24.84
CA ARG A 148 -20.96 11.51 24.85
C ARG A 148 -20.81 10.48 25.98
N GLY A 149 -19.75 10.55 26.79
CA GLY A 149 -19.42 9.55 27.81
C GLY A 149 -19.22 8.12 27.27
N THR A 150 -19.08 7.95 25.95
CA THR A 150 -18.93 6.64 25.28
C THR A 150 -17.88 6.73 24.18
N PRO A 151 -17.05 5.69 23.96
CA PRO A 151 -16.04 5.73 22.91
C PRO A 151 -16.65 5.83 21.50
N VAL A 152 -16.40 6.93 20.82
CA VAL A 152 -16.73 7.13 19.40
C VAL A 152 -15.47 6.87 18.58
N LYS A 153 -15.54 5.87 17.69
CA LYS A 153 -14.41 5.45 16.86
C LYS A 153 -14.83 5.26 15.41
N PRO A 154 -13.91 5.47 14.45
CA PRO A 154 -14.16 5.08 13.06
C PRO A 154 -14.41 3.57 12.99
N LYS A 155 -15.34 3.16 12.11
CA LYS A 155 -15.63 1.76 11.83
C LYS A 155 -15.56 1.53 10.33
N LEU A 156 -14.98 0.41 9.94
CA LEU A 156 -15.11 -0.15 8.59
C LEU A 156 -16.06 -1.34 8.65
N SER A 157 -16.69 -1.67 7.53
CA SER A 157 -17.40 -2.95 7.43
C SER A 157 -16.42 -4.10 7.63
N PHE A 158 -16.92 -5.24 8.12
CA PHE A 158 -16.08 -6.39 8.42
C PHE A 158 -15.21 -6.81 7.23
N GLY A 159 -15.77 -6.85 6.02
CA GLY A 159 -15.03 -7.22 4.81
C GLY A 159 -13.88 -6.26 4.48
N TRP A 160 -14.13 -4.94 4.56
CA TRP A 160 -13.08 -3.93 4.35
C TRP A 160 -12.03 -3.95 5.44
N LEU A 161 -12.44 -4.18 6.69
CA LEU A 161 -11.53 -4.31 7.81
C LEU A 161 -10.62 -5.53 7.63
N ALA A 162 -11.17 -6.69 7.25
CA ALA A 162 -10.41 -7.90 7.00
C ALA A 162 -9.43 -7.72 5.84
N LEU A 163 -9.89 -7.18 4.71
CA LEU A 163 -9.05 -6.91 3.53
C LEU A 163 -7.86 -6.02 3.88
N ARG A 164 -8.11 -4.92 4.61
CA ARG A 164 -7.06 -3.99 5.04
C ARG A 164 -6.12 -4.65 6.03
N THR A 165 -6.65 -5.25 7.09
CA THR A 165 -5.89 -5.84 8.20
C THR A 165 -4.93 -6.92 7.73
N THR A 166 -5.40 -7.83 6.88
CA THR A 166 -4.57 -8.96 6.42
C THR A 166 -3.79 -8.65 5.15
N ARG A 167 -4.03 -7.46 4.57
CA ARG A 167 -3.48 -7.04 3.27
C ARG A 167 -3.76 -8.09 2.19
N LEU A 168 -5.01 -8.59 2.19
CA LEU A 168 -5.45 -9.75 1.39
C LEU A 168 -5.06 -9.70 -0.10
N PRO A 169 -5.10 -8.55 -0.81
CA PRO A 169 -4.74 -8.50 -2.22
C PRO A 169 -3.30 -8.94 -2.53
N PHE A 170 -2.38 -8.89 -1.55
CA PHE A 170 -1.01 -9.37 -1.73
C PHE A 170 -0.89 -10.90 -1.74
N LEU A 171 -1.97 -11.65 -1.49
CA LEU A 171 -1.98 -13.12 -1.56
C LEU A 171 -1.58 -13.68 -2.92
N SER A 172 -1.69 -12.88 -3.99
CA SER A 172 -1.16 -13.24 -5.32
C SER A 172 0.30 -13.67 -5.26
N ALA A 173 1.13 -13.02 -4.43
CA ALA A 173 2.54 -13.33 -4.25
C ALA A 173 2.79 -14.75 -3.74
N THR A 174 1.84 -15.35 -2.99
CA THR A 174 1.92 -16.74 -2.54
C THR A 174 1.16 -17.70 -3.45
N ILE A 175 -0.05 -17.34 -3.90
CA ILE A 175 -0.89 -18.23 -4.69
C ILE A 175 -0.20 -18.61 -6.00
N VAL A 176 0.39 -17.64 -6.70
CA VAL A 176 1.08 -17.87 -7.98
C VAL A 176 2.19 -18.93 -7.86
N PRO A 177 3.22 -18.77 -7.00
CA PRO A 177 4.29 -19.77 -6.90
C PRO A 177 3.80 -21.12 -6.37
N VAL A 178 2.85 -21.15 -5.42
CA VAL A 178 2.32 -22.41 -4.88
C VAL A 178 1.58 -23.20 -5.97
N VAL A 179 0.68 -22.55 -6.71
CA VAL A 179 -0.05 -23.18 -7.80
C VAL A 179 0.91 -23.63 -8.91
N LEU A 180 1.94 -22.84 -9.22
CA LEU A 180 2.93 -23.24 -10.21
C LEU A 180 3.70 -24.50 -9.78
N GLY A 181 4.12 -24.60 -8.52
CA GLY A 181 4.75 -25.81 -7.99
C GLY A 181 3.87 -27.05 -8.10
N ILE A 182 2.56 -26.90 -7.81
CA ILE A 182 1.57 -27.96 -7.97
C ILE A 182 1.41 -28.37 -9.44
N VAL A 183 1.34 -27.39 -10.36
CA VAL A 183 1.21 -27.64 -11.80
C VAL A 183 2.44 -28.36 -12.36
N ILE A 184 3.64 -27.97 -11.93
CA ILE A 184 4.89 -28.65 -12.31
C ILE A 184 4.89 -30.10 -11.81
N ALA A 185 4.45 -30.36 -10.58
CA ALA A 185 4.32 -31.73 -10.06
C ALA A 185 3.28 -32.54 -10.85
N ALA A 186 2.13 -31.95 -11.18
CA ALA A 186 1.08 -32.58 -11.97
C ALA A 186 1.57 -32.97 -13.37
N ARG A 187 2.39 -32.11 -14.01
CA ARG A 187 3.06 -32.40 -15.30
C ARG A 187 3.98 -33.62 -15.22
N GLN A 188 4.52 -33.90 -14.05
CA GLN A 188 5.37 -35.04 -13.78
C GLN A 188 4.58 -36.25 -13.24
N GLY A 189 3.24 -36.24 -13.37
CA GLY A 189 2.37 -37.35 -12.99
C GLY A 189 2.01 -37.40 -11.51
N SER A 190 2.34 -36.37 -10.72
CA SER A 190 2.06 -36.32 -9.28
C SER A 190 1.04 -35.23 -8.97
N PHE A 191 -0.20 -35.64 -8.66
CA PHE A 191 -1.25 -34.73 -8.24
C PHE A 191 -2.18 -35.37 -7.21
N ASP A 192 -2.45 -34.64 -6.14
CA ASP A 192 -3.37 -35.00 -5.08
C ASP A 192 -4.12 -33.74 -4.62
N LEU A 193 -5.43 -33.73 -4.87
CA LEU A 193 -6.28 -32.56 -4.67
C LEU A 193 -6.32 -32.11 -3.21
N LEU A 194 -6.42 -33.05 -2.27
CA LEU A 194 -6.50 -32.74 -0.84
C LEU A 194 -5.27 -31.96 -0.39
N THR A 195 -4.08 -32.50 -0.67
CA THR A 195 -2.83 -31.84 -0.30
C THR A 195 -2.55 -30.58 -1.11
N ALA A 196 -3.03 -30.47 -2.35
CA ALA A 196 -2.95 -29.23 -3.13
C ALA A 196 -3.75 -28.10 -2.45
N VAL A 197 -5.00 -28.38 -2.07
CA VAL A 197 -5.86 -27.42 -1.37
C VAL A 197 -5.26 -27.04 -0.01
N LEU A 198 -4.82 -28.03 0.77
CA LEU A 198 -4.17 -27.77 2.05
C LEU A 198 -2.88 -26.94 1.89
N THR A 199 -2.10 -27.17 0.85
CA THR A 199 -0.88 -26.38 0.58
C THR A 199 -1.23 -24.92 0.29
N VAL A 200 -2.23 -24.66 -0.56
CA VAL A 200 -2.68 -23.30 -0.86
C VAL A 200 -3.17 -22.59 0.41
N ILE A 201 -4.02 -23.24 1.21
CA ILE A 201 -4.56 -22.67 2.45
C ILE A 201 -3.45 -22.43 3.49
N GLY A 202 -2.59 -23.43 3.71
CA GLY A 202 -1.49 -23.34 4.67
C GLY A 202 -0.51 -22.21 4.32
N SER A 203 -0.09 -22.14 3.05
CA SER A 203 0.79 -21.07 2.56
C SER A 203 0.12 -19.69 2.64
N ALA A 204 -1.18 -19.60 2.34
CA ALA A 204 -1.93 -18.34 2.52
C ALA A 204 -1.93 -17.91 3.99
N PHE A 205 -2.17 -18.82 4.94
CA PHE A 205 -2.09 -18.49 6.37
C PHE A 205 -0.69 -18.05 6.81
N VAL A 206 0.40 -18.64 6.28
CA VAL A 206 1.75 -18.13 6.54
C VAL A 206 1.89 -16.68 6.08
N GLN A 207 1.41 -16.33 4.89
CA GLN A 207 1.50 -14.97 4.37
C GLN A 207 0.60 -13.98 5.14
N LEU A 208 -0.63 -14.37 5.47
CA LEU A 208 -1.54 -13.54 6.26
C LEU A 208 -0.97 -13.31 7.66
N GLY A 209 -0.42 -14.36 8.28
CA GLY A 209 0.31 -14.28 9.55
C GLY A 209 1.49 -13.32 9.46
N LEU A 210 2.31 -13.42 8.41
CA LEU A 210 3.44 -12.51 8.14
C LEU A 210 3.00 -11.05 8.03
N ASN A 211 1.96 -10.77 7.26
CA ASN A 211 1.46 -9.40 7.08
C ASN A 211 0.98 -8.80 8.40
N VAL A 212 0.16 -9.55 9.16
CA VAL A 212 -0.37 -9.07 10.44
C VAL A 212 0.74 -8.97 11.50
N ALA A 213 1.68 -9.91 11.52
CA ALA A 213 2.83 -9.87 12.41
C ALA A 213 3.76 -8.69 12.08
N ASN A 214 3.95 -8.36 10.81
CA ASN A 214 4.72 -7.19 10.40
C ASN A 214 4.13 -5.92 11.03
N ASP A 215 2.82 -5.69 10.91
CA ASP A 215 2.14 -4.56 11.56
C ASP A 215 2.31 -4.57 13.09
N VAL A 216 2.18 -5.74 13.74
CA VAL A 216 2.36 -5.87 15.19
C VAL A 216 3.78 -5.46 15.60
N PHE A 217 4.80 -6.01 14.94
CA PHE A 217 6.19 -5.77 15.30
C PHE A 217 6.67 -4.38 14.88
N ASP A 218 6.22 -3.83 13.75
CA ASP A 218 6.58 -2.48 13.31
C ASP A 218 5.93 -1.42 14.21
N SER A 219 4.72 -1.66 14.72
CA SER A 219 4.09 -0.82 15.75
C SER A 219 4.85 -0.86 17.09
N VAL A 220 5.30 -2.04 17.56
CA VAL A 220 6.12 -2.13 18.80
C VAL A 220 7.46 -1.41 18.65
N GLN A 221 8.02 -1.44 17.44
CA GLN A 221 9.34 -0.88 17.15
C GLN A 221 9.28 0.61 16.73
N GLY A 222 8.09 1.20 16.66
CA GLY A 222 7.86 2.61 16.35
C GLY A 222 7.98 2.98 14.86
N ALA A 223 8.13 1.98 13.97
CA ALA A 223 8.35 2.21 12.55
C ALA A 223 7.10 2.81 11.88
N ASP A 224 5.92 2.29 12.24
CA ASP A 224 4.66 2.82 11.73
C ASP A 224 4.44 4.26 12.21
N GLU A 225 4.67 4.57 13.48
CA GLU A 225 4.53 5.92 14.02
C GLU A 225 5.51 6.92 13.36
N ALA A 226 6.72 6.47 13.00
CA ALA A 226 7.71 7.29 12.32
C ALA A 226 7.37 7.56 10.84
N ASN A 227 6.52 6.73 10.24
CA ASN A 227 6.06 6.89 8.86
C ASN A 227 4.88 7.88 8.77
N VAL A 228 5.20 9.07 8.25
CA VAL A 228 4.26 10.20 8.09
C VAL A 228 3.66 10.30 6.69
N THR A 229 4.08 9.45 5.75
CA THR A 229 3.61 9.43 4.37
C THR A 229 3.32 8.00 3.91
N PRO A 230 2.48 7.23 4.64
CA PRO A 230 2.10 5.90 4.21
C PRO A 230 1.31 5.98 2.89
N THR A 231 1.35 4.91 2.12
CA THR A 231 0.63 4.81 0.85
C THR A 231 -0.33 3.63 0.86
N GLN A 232 -1.06 3.40 -0.22
CA GLN A 232 -1.88 2.17 -0.33
C GLN A 232 -1.04 0.88 -0.39
N TYR A 233 0.26 0.98 -0.71
CA TYR A 233 1.15 -0.16 -0.90
C TYR A 233 2.29 -0.23 0.13
N SER A 234 2.52 0.83 0.91
CA SER A 234 3.61 0.97 1.90
C SER A 234 3.11 1.51 3.25
N GLY A 235 3.89 1.30 4.31
CA GLY A 235 3.53 1.74 5.67
C GLY A 235 2.56 0.84 6.43
N GLY A 236 2.47 -0.47 6.10
CA GLY A 236 1.62 -1.42 6.81
C GLY A 236 0.12 -1.23 6.54
N SER A 237 -0.75 -1.93 7.27
CA SER A 237 -2.21 -1.76 7.12
C SER A 237 -2.76 -0.51 7.82
N ARG A 238 -1.99 0.01 8.79
CA ARG A 238 -2.30 1.18 9.64
C ARG A 238 -3.54 1.01 10.54
N VAL A 239 -4.11 -0.19 10.64
CA VAL A 239 -5.35 -0.42 11.40
C VAL A 239 -5.19 -0.18 12.90
N ILE A 240 -3.97 -0.38 13.44
CA ILE A 240 -3.63 -0.06 14.83
C ILE A 240 -3.57 1.47 15.00
N GLN A 241 -2.84 2.16 14.13
CA GLN A 241 -2.63 3.61 14.19
C GLN A 241 -3.93 4.40 14.02
N TYR A 242 -4.85 3.90 13.18
CA TYR A 242 -6.19 4.50 13.03
C TYR A 242 -7.19 4.08 14.11
N GLY A 243 -6.80 3.21 15.04
CA GLY A 243 -7.68 2.75 16.13
C GLY A 243 -8.83 1.86 15.67
N LEU A 244 -8.73 1.24 14.50
CA LEU A 244 -9.72 0.32 13.93
C LEU A 244 -9.66 -1.05 14.61
N VAL A 245 -8.45 -1.51 14.94
CA VAL A 245 -8.19 -2.79 15.60
C VAL A 245 -7.19 -2.56 16.73
N SER A 246 -7.39 -3.19 17.88
CA SER A 246 -6.44 -3.10 18.99
C SER A 246 -5.19 -3.93 18.73
N PHE A 247 -4.07 -3.52 19.35
CA PHE A 247 -2.81 -4.26 19.31
C PHE A 247 -2.98 -5.74 19.70
N ARG A 248 -3.74 -6.03 20.77
CA ARG A 248 -3.99 -7.40 21.25
C ARG A 248 -4.73 -8.25 20.23
N GLN A 249 -5.70 -7.67 19.53
CA GLN A 249 -6.43 -8.36 18.45
C GLN A 249 -5.51 -8.68 17.27
N MET A 250 -4.64 -7.75 16.87
CA MET A 250 -3.66 -7.99 15.82
C MET A 250 -2.67 -9.09 16.19
N ALA A 251 -2.11 -9.05 17.41
CA ALA A 251 -1.22 -10.10 17.90
C ALA A 251 -1.90 -11.48 17.98
N GLY A 252 -3.15 -11.52 18.46
CA GLY A 252 -3.95 -12.74 18.49
C GLY A 252 -4.25 -13.28 17.08
N LEU A 253 -4.56 -12.40 16.13
CA LEU A 253 -4.83 -12.77 14.74
C LEU A 253 -3.57 -13.32 14.05
N ALA A 254 -2.41 -12.67 14.21
CA ALA A 254 -1.14 -13.17 13.71
C ALA A 254 -0.82 -14.56 14.29
N THR A 255 -1.00 -14.74 15.60
CA THR A 255 -0.80 -16.03 16.27
C THR A 255 -1.75 -17.09 15.70
N GLY A 256 -3.03 -16.77 15.53
CA GLY A 256 -4.03 -17.68 14.96
C GLY A 256 -3.66 -18.16 13.55
N PHE A 257 -3.22 -17.25 12.68
CA PHE A 257 -2.75 -17.61 11.33
C PHE A 257 -1.53 -18.51 11.36
N TYR A 258 -0.52 -18.21 12.18
CA TYR A 258 0.68 -19.06 12.28
C TYR A 258 0.38 -20.44 12.89
N VAL A 259 -0.49 -20.52 13.90
CA VAL A 259 -0.93 -21.80 14.47
C VAL A 259 -1.67 -22.63 13.42
N ALA A 260 -2.62 -22.03 12.70
CA ALA A 260 -3.35 -22.72 11.64
C ALA A 260 -2.41 -23.21 10.52
N ALA A 261 -1.49 -22.36 10.08
CA ALA A 261 -0.46 -22.73 9.10
C ALA A 261 0.43 -23.88 9.61
N GLY A 262 0.84 -23.85 10.87
CA GLY A 262 1.67 -24.88 11.50
C GLY A 262 0.96 -26.22 11.57
N LEU A 263 -0.32 -26.23 11.98
CA LEU A 263 -1.15 -27.44 12.01
C LEU A 263 -1.33 -28.04 10.62
N ILE A 264 -1.59 -27.20 9.60
CA ILE A 264 -1.67 -27.67 8.21
C ILE A 264 -0.31 -28.22 7.74
N GLY A 265 0.80 -27.54 8.05
CA GLY A 265 2.14 -28.01 7.71
C GLY A 265 2.48 -29.35 8.36
N LEU A 266 2.14 -29.55 9.63
CA LEU A 266 2.31 -30.83 10.34
C LEU A 266 1.42 -31.93 9.75
N LEU A 267 0.18 -31.61 9.37
CA LEU A 267 -0.70 -32.54 8.69
C LEU A 267 -0.11 -32.97 7.33
N LEU A 268 0.36 -32.01 6.52
CA LEU A 268 1.02 -32.30 5.25
C LEU A 268 2.27 -33.16 5.44
N LEU A 269 3.07 -32.89 6.48
CA LEU A 269 4.22 -33.70 6.84
C LEU A 269 3.80 -35.13 7.21
N ALA A 270 2.73 -35.30 8.00
CA ALA A 270 2.20 -36.62 8.35
C ALA A 270 1.67 -37.40 7.13
N LEU A 271 1.01 -36.72 6.18
CA LEU A 271 0.46 -37.32 4.97
C LEU A 271 1.50 -37.69 3.91
N ARG A 272 2.71 -37.12 4.00
CA ARG A 272 3.76 -37.26 2.97
C ARG A 272 5.06 -37.87 3.47
N GLY A 273 5.34 -37.79 4.77
CA GLY A 273 6.47 -38.44 5.42
C GLY A 273 7.85 -37.96 4.96
N SER A 274 7.96 -36.79 4.33
CA SER A 274 9.22 -36.32 3.73
C SER A 274 10.00 -35.37 4.65
N PRO A 275 11.27 -35.66 4.98
CA PRO A 275 12.14 -34.73 5.73
C PRO A 275 12.34 -33.39 5.01
N ALA A 276 12.30 -33.36 3.68
CA ALA A 276 12.43 -32.13 2.90
C ALA A 276 11.31 -31.13 3.24
N LEU A 277 10.09 -31.61 3.48
CA LEU A 277 8.96 -30.77 3.91
C LEU A 277 9.20 -30.14 5.28
N LEU A 278 9.80 -30.88 6.21
CA LEU A 278 10.13 -30.35 7.52
C LEU A 278 11.16 -29.22 7.40
N PHE A 279 12.24 -29.42 6.63
CA PHE A 279 13.27 -28.40 6.44
C PHE A 279 12.71 -27.15 5.73
N ILE A 280 11.95 -27.33 4.64
CA ILE A 280 11.32 -26.22 3.91
C ILE A 280 10.34 -25.47 4.82
N GLY A 281 9.50 -26.20 5.56
CA GLY A 281 8.52 -25.62 6.48
C GLY A 281 9.18 -24.83 7.60
N VAL A 282 10.17 -25.40 8.29
CA VAL A 282 10.91 -24.72 9.37
C VAL A 282 11.65 -23.50 8.83
N ALA A 283 12.33 -23.61 7.69
CA ALA A 283 13.01 -22.47 7.05
C ALA A 283 12.01 -21.37 6.69
N GLY A 284 10.85 -21.72 6.13
CA GLY A 284 9.76 -20.79 5.81
C GLY A 284 9.23 -20.06 7.04
N PHE A 285 9.01 -20.77 8.16
CA PHE A 285 8.57 -20.15 9.42
C PHE A 285 9.63 -19.20 9.99
N ILE A 286 10.91 -19.57 9.96
CA ILE A 286 12.02 -18.73 10.42
C ILE A 286 12.11 -17.46 9.56
N VAL A 287 12.07 -17.60 8.24
CA VAL A 287 12.08 -16.47 7.30
C VAL A 287 10.87 -15.57 7.54
N SER A 288 9.69 -16.17 7.73
CA SER A 288 8.44 -15.44 7.90
C SER A 288 8.39 -14.63 9.20
N ILE A 289 8.57 -15.28 10.35
CA ILE A 289 8.53 -14.60 11.65
C ILE A 289 9.74 -13.68 11.82
N GLY A 290 10.94 -14.18 11.45
CA GLY A 290 12.20 -13.45 11.55
C GLY A 290 12.32 -12.26 10.59
N TYR A 291 11.39 -12.12 9.64
CA TYR A 291 11.35 -10.98 8.73
C TYR A 291 11.31 -9.65 9.48
N THR A 292 10.39 -9.52 10.45
CA THR A 292 10.23 -8.31 11.28
C THR A 292 10.54 -8.55 12.76
N ALA A 293 10.34 -9.77 13.27
CA ALA A 293 10.45 -10.05 14.70
C ALA A 293 11.92 -10.12 15.18
N PRO A 294 12.20 -9.69 16.43
CA PRO A 294 13.46 -10.00 17.11
C PRO A 294 13.64 -11.52 17.32
N PRO A 295 14.89 -12.02 17.35
CA PRO A 295 16.14 -11.28 17.21
C PRO A 295 16.56 -11.04 15.74
N LEU A 296 15.99 -11.76 14.77
CA LEU A 296 16.48 -11.83 13.38
C LEU A 296 16.24 -10.56 12.55
N LYS A 297 15.08 -9.92 12.68
CA LYS A 297 14.66 -8.66 12.02
C LYS A 297 15.30 -8.46 10.63
N PHE A 298 15.09 -9.37 9.68
CA PHE A 298 15.76 -9.32 8.36
C PHE A 298 15.57 -7.98 7.65
N VAL A 299 14.34 -7.43 7.65
CA VAL A 299 14.04 -6.14 6.99
C VAL A 299 14.82 -4.98 7.61
N TYR A 300 14.99 -4.96 8.93
CA TYR A 300 15.77 -3.93 9.62
C TYR A 300 17.27 -3.99 9.31
N ARG A 301 17.75 -5.16 8.87
CA ARG A 301 19.16 -5.43 8.61
C ARG A 301 19.52 -5.38 7.12
N GLY A 302 18.60 -4.95 6.26
CA GLY A 302 18.83 -4.88 4.80
C GLY A 302 18.87 -6.25 4.13
N LEU A 303 18.24 -7.25 4.76
CA LEU A 303 18.07 -8.61 4.25
C LEU A 303 16.61 -8.91 3.89
N GLY A 304 15.74 -7.90 3.91
CA GLY A 304 14.30 -8.08 3.71
C GLY A 304 13.97 -8.60 2.32
N GLU A 305 14.63 -8.06 1.30
CA GLU A 305 14.48 -8.42 -0.11
C GLU A 305 14.93 -9.86 -0.36
N ILE A 306 16.05 -10.28 0.24
CA ILE A 306 16.54 -11.66 0.17
C ILE A 306 15.55 -12.61 0.87
N ALA A 307 15.07 -12.23 2.06
CA ALA A 307 14.08 -13.02 2.79
C ALA A 307 12.79 -13.19 1.98
N VAL A 308 12.30 -12.14 1.32
CA VAL A 308 11.13 -12.20 0.44
C VAL A 308 11.40 -13.06 -0.80
N ALA A 309 12.54 -12.88 -1.47
CA ALA A 309 12.90 -13.68 -2.65
C ALA A 309 12.95 -15.18 -2.31
N VAL A 310 13.63 -15.54 -1.21
CA VAL A 310 13.77 -16.94 -0.77
C VAL A 310 12.42 -17.51 -0.30
N GLY A 311 11.67 -16.74 0.48
CA GLY A 311 10.38 -17.13 1.03
C GLY A 311 9.34 -17.38 -0.06
N PHE A 312 9.07 -16.39 -0.90
CA PHE A 312 8.00 -16.46 -1.90
C PHE A 312 8.41 -17.22 -3.17
N GLY A 313 9.70 -17.27 -3.48
CA GLY A 313 10.21 -18.03 -4.62
C GLY A 313 10.47 -19.50 -4.25
N PRO A 314 11.73 -19.89 -3.99
CA PRO A 314 12.10 -21.29 -3.76
C PRO A 314 11.27 -21.98 -2.67
N LEU A 315 11.11 -21.40 -1.48
CA LEU A 315 10.46 -22.10 -0.37
C LEU A 315 8.99 -22.41 -0.66
N MET A 316 8.21 -21.44 -1.12
CA MET A 316 6.78 -21.64 -1.44
C MET A 316 6.58 -22.57 -2.65
N LEU A 317 7.30 -22.35 -3.75
CA LEU A 317 7.12 -23.14 -4.96
C LEU A 317 7.66 -24.57 -4.80
N LEU A 318 8.90 -24.74 -4.31
CA LEU A 318 9.46 -26.06 -4.07
C LEU A 318 8.68 -26.79 -2.98
N GLY A 319 8.27 -26.10 -1.91
CA GLY A 319 7.42 -26.70 -0.87
C GLY A 319 6.15 -27.32 -1.48
N ALA A 320 5.46 -26.55 -2.33
CA ALA A 320 4.27 -27.04 -3.02
C ALA A 320 4.54 -28.23 -3.95
N TYR A 321 5.64 -28.19 -4.71
CA TYR A 321 6.09 -29.31 -5.54
C TYR A 321 6.39 -30.56 -4.71
N VAL A 322 7.19 -30.43 -3.64
CA VAL A 322 7.62 -31.52 -2.75
C VAL A 322 6.42 -32.18 -2.06
N VAL A 323 5.39 -31.40 -1.68
CA VAL A 323 4.15 -31.94 -1.11
C VAL A 323 3.46 -32.87 -2.11
N GLN A 324 3.37 -32.46 -3.38
CA GLN A 324 2.70 -33.24 -4.42
C GLN A 324 3.49 -34.49 -4.82
N THR A 325 4.82 -34.37 -4.94
CA THR A 325 5.71 -35.46 -5.36
C THR A 325 6.15 -36.38 -4.23
N ARG A 326 5.60 -36.21 -3.02
CA ARG A 326 5.94 -36.99 -1.82
C ARG A 326 7.43 -36.96 -1.47
N GLY A 327 8.09 -35.81 -1.69
CA GLY A 327 9.47 -35.60 -1.27
C GLY A 327 10.50 -35.43 -2.38
N ALA A 328 10.12 -35.51 -3.66
CA ALA A 328 11.07 -35.36 -4.75
C ALA A 328 11.59 -33.91 -4.85
N LEU A 329 12.87 -33.77 -5.20
CA LEU A 329 13.50 -32.50 -5.53
C LEU A 329 13.87 -32.49 -7.02
N SER A 330 13.66 -31.36 -7.68
CA SER A 330 13.92 -31.20 -9.11
C SER A 330 14.39 -29.78 -9.44
N TRP A 331 15.18 -29.65 -10.50
CA TRP A 331 15.66 -28.36 -10.97
C TRP A 331 14.59 -27.52 -11.67
N GLU A 332 13.61 -28.14 -12.32
CA GLU A 332 12.51 -27.44 -12.98
C GLU A 332 11.75 -26.49 -12.03
N PRO A 333 11.21 -26.94 -10.87
CA PRO A 333 10.54 -26.04 -9.94
C PRO A 333 11.49 -25.02 -9.30
N LEU A 334 12.76 -25.38 -9.03
CA LEU A 334 13.72 -24.42 -8.48
C LEU A 334 13.96 -23.27 -9.48
N VAL A 335 14.28 -23.58 -10.74
CA VAL A 335 14.54 -22.58 -11.77
C VAL A 335 13.28 -21.77 -12.08
N ALA A 336 12.10 -22.40 -12.14
CA ALA A 336 10.82 -21.71 -12.33
C ALA A 336 10.51 -20.72 -11.20
N SER A 337 11.00 -20.97 -9.98
CA SER A 337 10.79 -20.09 -8.84
C SER A 337 11.62 -18.82 -8.87
N LEU A 338 12.78 -18.80 -9.53
CA LEU A 338 13.72 -17.68 -9.48
C LEU A 338 13.20 -16.39 -10.15
N PRO A 339 12.59 -16.41 -11.35
CA PRO A 339 11.95 -15.23 -11.91
C PRO A 339 10.83 -14.70 -11.00
N ILE A 340 10.01 -15.59 -10.43
CA ILE A 340 8.95 -15.20 -9.49
C ILE A 340 9.54 -14.57 -8.23
N ALA A 341 10.60 -15.17 -7.67
CA ALA A 341 11.32 -14.68 -6.49
C ALA A 341 11.74 -13.22 -6.67
N LEU A 342 12.39 -12.91 -7.79
CA LEU A 342 12.87 -11.58 -8.11
C LEU A 342 11.72 -10.60 -8.34
N LEU A 343 10.66 -11.00 -9.04
CA LEU A 343 9.51 -10.12 -9.28
C LEU A 343 8.72 -9.81 -8.00
N VAL A 344 8.55 -10.79 -7.09
CA VAL A 344 7.92 -10.56 -5.77
C VAL A 344 8.82 -9.70 -4.89
N MET A 345 10.13 -9.96 -4.87
CA MET A 345 11.10 -9.12 -4.18
C MET A 345 11.02 -7.67 -4.66
N LEU A 346 10.84 -7.44 -5.96
CA LEU A 346 10.72 -6.10 -6.52
C LEU A 346 9.45 -5.38 -6.08
N ILE A 347 8.37 -6.09 -5.71
CA ILE A 347 7.20 -5.46 -5.07
C ILE A 347 7.64 -4.80 -3.76
N LEU A 348 8.30 -5.55 -2.87
CA LEU A 348 8.82 -5.01 -1.61
C LEU A 348 9.79 -3.86 -1.87
N TYR A 349 10.74 -4.06 -2.77
CA TYR A 349 11.81 -3.11 -3.05
C TYR A 349 11.30 -1.73 -3.47
N VAL A 350 10.28 -1.69 -4.34
CA VAL A 350 9.65 -0.42 -4.74
C VAL A 350 8.76 0.13 -3.61
N ASN A 351 8.09 -0.76 -2.87
CA ASN A 351 7.22 -0.36 -1.76
C ASN A 351 7.97 0.24 -0.56
N GLU A 352 9.25 -0.03 -0.41
CA GLU A 352 10.09 0.54 0.65
C GLU A 352 10.59 1.97 0.32
N ILE A 353 10.49 2.43 -0.95
CA ILE A 353 10.97 3.76 -1.37
C ILE A 353 10.25 4.91 -0.62
N PRO A 354 8.91 4.92 -0.48
CA PRO A 354 8.21 5.94 0.31
C PRO A 354 8.61 5.93 1.80
N ASP A 355 8.88 4.74 2.33
CA ASP A 355 9.04 4.53 3.78
C ASP A 355 10.46 4.88 4.26
N ARG A 356 11.43 5.03 3.35
CA ARG A 356 12.86 5.31 3.63
C ARG A 356 13.11 6.30 4.76
N ARG A 357 12.45 7.46 4.73
CA ARG A 357 12.66 8.53 5.72
C ARG A 357 12.16 8.13 7.10
N GLY A 358 11.03 7.42 7.19
CA GLY A 358 10.48 6.91 8.45
C GLY A 358 11.34 5.75 8.98
N ASP A 359 11.64 4.79 8.11
CA ASP A 359 12.45 3.61 8.42
C ASP A 359 13.84 3.97 8.97
N ALA A 360 14.50 4.96 8.36
CA ALA A 360 15.81 5.44 8.81
C ALA A 360 15.78 5.99 10.26
N ARG A 361 14.70 6.64 10.68
CA ARG A 361 14.56 7.26 12.02
C ARG A 361 14.49 6.22 13.14
N VAL A 362 14.03 5.02 12.84
CA VAL A 362 13.86 3.92 13.81
C VAL A 362 14.93 2.82 13.65
N GLY A 363 15.95 3.06 12.83
CA GLY A 363 17.01 2.10 12.57
C GLY A 363 16.59 0.91 11.71
N LYS A 364 15.46 0.97 11.01
CA LYS A 364 15.07 0.00 9.97
C LYS A 364 15.86 0.33 8.70
N ARG A 365 16.98 -0.36 8.50
CA ARG A 365 17.94 -0.08 7.42
C ARG A 365 17.70 -0.99 6.22
N THR A 366 16.58 -0.79 5.50
CA THR A 366 16.28 -1.46 4.22
C THR A 366 17.27 -1.09 3.12
N LEU A 367 17.27 -1.76 1.96
CA LEU A 367 18.17 -1.37 0.88
C LEU A 367 17.90 0.06 0.38
N PRO A 368 16.64 0.52 0.20
CA PRO A 368 16.40 1.90 -0.20
C PRO A 368 16.84 2.94 0.84
N VAL A 369 16.96 2.57 2.12
CA VAL A 369 17.57 3.42 3.16
C VAL A 369 19.10 3.46 3.05
N ARG A 370 19.72 2.34 2.67
CA ARG A 370 21.19 2.20 2.62
C ARG A 370 21.83 2.75 1.35
N LEU A 371 21.09 2.71 0.24
CA LEU A 371 21.61 2.97 -1.09
C LEU A 371 21.21 4.36 -1.60
N SER A 372 22.02 4.90 -2.50
CA SER A 372 21.69 6.15 -3.18
C SER A 372 20.50 5.96 -4.14
N LYS A 373 19.75 7.04 -4.43
CA LYS A 373 18.64 7.03 -5.40
C LYS A 373 19.03 6.39 -6.75
N PRO A 374 20.14 6.78 -7.41
CA PRO A 374 20.57 6.11 -8.65
C PRO A 374 20.82 4.61 -8.48
N THR A 375 21.44 4.21 -7.37
CA THR A 375 21.70 2.79 -7.08
C THR A 375 20.41 2.00 -6.87
N VAL A 376 19.40 2.58 -6.21
CA VAL A 376 18.10 1.93 -6.02
C VAL A 376 17.40 1.71 -7.36
N ILE A 377 17.36 2.74 -8.22
CA ILE A 377 16.76 2.65 -9.54
C ILE A 377 17.50 1.62 -10.41
N ALA A 378 18.83 1.61 -10.38
CA ALA A 378 19.65 0.60 -11.06
C ALA A 378 19.40 -0.81 -10.51
N GLY A 379 19.26 -0.96 -9.19
CA GLY A 379 18.95 -2.22 -8.53
C GLY A 379 17.63 -2.83 -9.02
N TYR A 380 16.58 -2.02 -9.15
CA TYR A 380 15.32 -2.45 -9.75
C TYR A 380 15.52 -2.97 -11.18
N ARG A 381 16.20 -2.19 -12.02
CA ARG A 381 16.44 -2.53 -13.44
C ARG A 381 17.21 -3.84 -13.56
N THR A 382 18.31 -3.99 -12.81
CA THR A 382 19.15 -5.18 -12.82
C THR A 382 18.38 -6.42 -12.38
N ALA A 383 17.62 -6.34 -11.28
CA ALA A 383 16.83 -7.47 -10.79
C ALA A 383 15.71 -7.86 -11.77
N ALA A 384 15.04 -6.88 -12.39
CA ALA A 384 14.01 -7.15 -13.40
C ALA A 384 14.60 -7.83 -14.64
N ILE A 385 15.74 -7.34 -15.14
CA ILE A 385 16.47 -7.97 -16.26
C ILE A 385 16.88 -9.39 -15.87
N ALA A 386 17.44 -9.59 -14.68
CA ALA A 386 17.84 -10.90 -14.20
C ALA A 386 16.65 -11.90 -14.17
N ALA A 387 15.46 -11.46 -13.75
CA ALA A 387 14.27 -12.31 -13.74
C ALA A 387 13.94 -12.84 -15.15
N TYR A 388 13.96 -11.96 -16.16
CA TYR A 388 13.68 -12.35 -17.55
C TYR A 388 14.82 -13.16 -18.18
N VAL A 389 16.09 -12.84 -17.87
CA VAL A 389 17.25 -13.61 -18.33
C VAL A 389 17.22 -15.03 -17.78
N ILE A 390 16.91 -15.20 -16.49
CA ILE A 390 16.80 -16.53 -15.87
C ILE A 390 15.67 -17.33 -16.52
N LEU A 391 14.52 -16.70 -16.82
CA LEU A 391 13.42 -17.34 -17.53
C LEU A 391 13.86 -17.84 -18.92
N VAL A 392 14.49 -16.97 -19.72
CA VAL A 392 14.97 -17.32 -21.07
C VAL A 392 16.04 -18.41 -21.01
N ALA A 393 17.00 -18.28 -20.09
CA ALA A 393 18.06 -19.27 -19.90
C ALA A 393 17.48 -20.63 -19.47
N GLY A 394 16.49 -20.65 -18.57
CA GLY A 394 15.80 -21.87 -18.16
C GLY A 394 15.14 -22.60 -19.34
N VAL A 395 14.54 -21.86 -20.27
CA VAL A 395 13.98 -22.43 -21.52
C VAL A 395 15.09 -22.90 -22.47
N ALA A 396 16.10 -22.06 -22.70
CA ALA A 396 17.23 -22.37 -23.59
C ALA A 396 18.00 -23.63 -23.17
N LEU A 397 18.12 -23.87 -21.87
CA LEU A 397 18.76 -25.06 -21.28
C LEU A 397 17.82 -26.29 -21.22
N GLY A 398 16.58 -26.18 -21.72
CA GLY A 398 15.61 -27.28 -21.70
C GLY A 398 15.05 -27.61 -20.31
N VAL A 399 15.30 -26.77 -19.30
CA VAL A 399 14.80 -26.96 -17.92
C VAL A 399 13.35 -26.51 -17.80
N LEU A 400 12.98 -25.42 -18.48
CA LEU A 400 11.63 -24.89 -18.56
C LEU A 400 11.04 -25.14 -19.95
N PRO A 401 9.70 -25.28 -20.07
CA PRO A 401 9.06 -25.46 -21.36
C PRO A 401 9.05 -24.17 -22.19
N ILE A 402 9.08 -24.27 -23.52
CA ILE A 402 9.06 -23.13 -24.46
C ILE A 402 7.89 -22.16 -24.19
N PRO A 403 6.64 -22.62 -23.95
CA PRO A 403 5.54 -21.73 -23.57
C PRO A 403 5.77 -20.86 -22.31
N ALA A 404 6.76 -21.16 -21.45
CA ALA A 404 7.11 -20.30 -20.32
C ALA A 404 7.55 -18.89 -20.76
N LEU A 405 8.02 -18.74 -22.01
CA LEU A 405 8.38 -17.45 -22.61
C LEU A 405 7.18 -16.48 -22.75
N LEU A 406 5.93 -16.94 -22.61
CA LEU A 406 4.76 -16.06 -22.56
C LEU A 406 4.88 -15.00 -21.46
N ALA A 407 5.57 -15.30 -20.35
CA ALA A 407 5.80 -14.32 -19.29
C ALA A 407 6.66 -13.11 -19.74
N LEU A 408 7.36 -13.17 -20.88
CA LEU A 408 8.06 -12.01 -21.45
C LEU A 408 7.11 -10.89 -21.92
N LEU A 409 5.81 -11.19 -22.10
CA LEU A 409 4.80 -10.18 -22.45
C LEU A 409 4.62 -9.11 -21.36
N THR A 410 5.15 -9.30 -20.15
CA THR A 410 5.15 -8.27 -19.09
C THR A 410 6.30 -7.27 -19.16
N ILE A 411 7.25 -7.43 -20.09
CA ILE A 411 8.37 -6.48 -20.27
C ILE A 411 7.90 -5.02 -20.42
N PRO A 412 6.87 -4.69 -21.23
CA PRO A 412 6.39 -3.31 -21.34
C PRO A 412 5.97 -2.69 -20.00
N LEU A 413 5.34 -3.48 -19.11
CA LEU A 413 4.96 -3.04 -17.77
C LEU A 413 6.19 -2.83 -16.88
N ALA A 414 7.18 -3.73 -16.93
CA ALA A 414 8.43 -3.56 -16.20
C ALA A 414 9.22 -2.31 -16.64
N LEU A 415 9.17 -1.99 -17.94
CA LEU A 415 9.74 -0.75 -18.50
C LEU A 415 8.97 0.49 -18.03
N GLN A 416 7.64 0.41 -17.94
CA GLN A 416 6.82 1.49 -17.38
C GLN A 416 7.22 1.79 -15.93
N VAL A 417 7.43 0.76 -15.10
CA VAL A 417 7.93 0.95 -13.74
C VAL A 417 9.31 1.59 -13.74
N SER A 418 10.25 1.03 -14.51
CA SER A 418 11.63 1.54 -14.61
C SER A 418 11.71 3.02 -15.00
N ARG A 419 10.86 3.47 -15.93
CA ARG A 419 10.76 4.87 -16.38
C ARG A 419 10.04 5.75 -15.35
N GLY A 420 9.07 5.19 -14.62
CA GLY A 420 8.28 5.91 -13.62
C GLY A 420 8.98 6.10 -12.27
N LEU A 421 9.99 5.29 -11.94
CA LEU A 421 10.70 5.36 -10.64
C LEU A 421 11.42 6.70 -10.43
N GLU A 422 12.21 7.14 -11.39
CA GLU A 422 13.06 8.33 -11.26
C GLU A 422 12.29 9.65 -11.03
N PRO A 423 11.27 9.99 -11.85
CA PRO A 423 10.51 11.23 -11.66
C PRO A 423 9.65 11.23 -10.39
N ASN A 424 9.24 10.05 -9.89
CA ASN A 424 8.35 9.94 -8.72
C ASN A 424 9.08 9.54 -7.43
N TYR A 425 10.40 9.34 -7.46
CA TYR A 425 11.15 8.73 -6.35
C TYR A 425 11.02 9.47 -5.00
N ASP A 426 10.91 10.80 -5.06
CA ASP A 426 10.82 11.68 -3.90
C ASP A 426 9.39 12.18 -3.63
N ASN A 427 8.42 11.66 -4.40
CA ASN A 427 6.99 11.91 -4.24
C ASN A 427 6.25 10.59 -3.92
N PRO A 428 6.08 10.24 -2.62
CA PRO A 428 5.39 9.02 -2.19
C PRO A 428 4.04 8.75 -2.87
N TYR A 429 3.21 9.78 -3.01
CA TYR A 429 1.87 9.65 -3.57
C TYR A 429 1.87 9.60 -5.10
N GLY A 430 2.83 10.27 -5.75
CA GLY A 430 3.09 10.11 -7.19
C GLY A 430 3.60 8.71 -7.54
N LEU A 431 4.36 8.08 -6.63
CA LEU A 431 4.89 6.73 -6.81
C LEU A 431 3.82 5.63 -6.73
N MET A 432 2.66 5.90 -6.11
CA MET A 432 1.59 4.90 -5.91
C MET A 432 1.12 4.24 -7.20
N ALA A 433 0.98 5.02 -8.28
CA ALA A 433 0.59 4.47 -9.58
C ALA A 433 1.64 3.47 -10.10
N ILE A 434 2.93 3.79 -9.91
CA ILE A 434 4.06 2.96 -10.32
C ILE A 434 4.14 1.68 -9.48
N MET A 435 3.89 1.77 -8.16
CA MET A 435 3.79 0.60 -7.28
C MET A 435 2.68 -0.35 -7.75
N GLY A 436 1.51 0.18 -8.13
CA GLY A 436 0.41 -0.61 -8.68
C GLY A 436 0.77 -1.32 -9.98
N VAL A 437 1.50 -0.67 -10.89
CA VAL A 437 2.01 -1.31 -12.12
C VAL A 437 3.02 -2.41 -11.75
N ASN A 438 3.90 -2.18 -10.78
CA ASN A 438 4.89 -3.16 -10.35
C ASN A 438 4.26 -4.44 -9.78
N VAL A 439 3.18 -4.31 -8.99
CA VAL A 439 2.38 -5.47 -8.54
C VAL A 439 1.80 -6.23 -9.74
N LYS A 440 1.33 -5.54 -10.78
CA LYS A 440 0.82 -6.18 -12.01
C LYS A 440 1.90 -6.92 -12.78
N VAL A 441 3.16 -6.44 -12.79
CA VAL A 441 4.27 -7.14 -13.46
C VAL A 441 4.41 -8.56 -12.88
N HIS A 442 4.51 -8.68 -11.56
CA HIS A 442 4.57 -9.99 -10.89
C HIS A 442 3.33 -10.84 -11.19
N LEU A 443 2.13 -10.29 -10.98
CA LEU A 443 0.89 -11.04 -11.13
C LEU A 443 0.74 -11.59 -12.55
N TYR A 444 0.90 -10.74 -13.57
CA TYR A 444 0.73 -11.14 -14.95
C TYR A 444 1.85 -12.07 -15.42
N ALA A 445 3.09 -11.86 -15.00
CA ALA A 445 4.19 -12.78 -15.33
C ALA A 445 3.92 -14.17 -14.75
N GLY A 446 3.44 -14.22 -13.50
CA GLY A 446 3.01 -15.45 -12.84
C GLY A 446 1.86 -16.17 -13.56
N LEU A 447 0.81 -15.44 -13.92
CA LEU A 447 -0.34 -15.99 -14.65
C LEU A 447 0.04 -16.47 -16.06
N LEU A 448 0.90 -15.74 -16.76
CA LEU A 448 1.40 -16.13 -18.08
C LEU A 448 2.33 -17.36 -18.00
N LEU A 449 3.12 -17.47 -16.94
CA LEU A 449 3.93 -18.66 -16.68
C LEU A 449 3.05 -19.88 -16.40
N LEU A 450 2.01 -19.72 -15.57
CA LEU A 450 0.98 -20.75 -15.36
C LEU A 450 0.28 -21.15 -16.67
N ALA A 451 -0.09 -20.17 -17.50
CA ALA A 451 -0.68 -20.42 -18.82
C ALA A 451 0.29 -21.20 -19.72
N GLY A 452 1.58 -20.88 -19.69
CA GLY A 452 2.61 -21.63 -20.40
C GLY A 452 2.64 -23.11 -19.99
N TYR A 453 2.60 -23.41 -18.69
CA TYR A 453 2.52 -24.79 -18.21
C TYR A 453 1.18 -25.47 -18.51
N ALA A 454 0.07 -24.73 -18.51
CA ALA A 454 -1.23 -25.25 -18.93
C ALA A 454 -1.22 -25.68 -20.41
N VAL A 455 -0.58 -24.88 -21.29
CA VAL A 455 -0.36 -25.26 -22.69
C VAL A 455 0.40 -26.57 -22.80
N VAL A 456 1.44 -26.77 -21.98
CA VAL A 456 2.22 -28.02 -21.95
C VAL A 456 1.37 -29.21 -21.52
N LEU A 457 0.54 -29.06 -20.49
CA LEU A 457 -0.36 -30.12 -20.03
C LEU A 457 -1.39 -30.50 -21.09
N ILE A 458 -2.02 -29.50 -21.72
CA ILE A 458 -3.08 -29.71 -22.72
C ILE A 458 -2.49 -30.33 -24.00
N LEU A 459 -1.41 -29.76 -24.54
CA LEU A 459 -0.79 -30.28 -25.75
C LEU A 459 -0.11 -31.63 -25.50
N GLY A 460 0.45 -31.87 -24.30
CA GLY A 460 0.96 -33.19 -23.95
C GLY A 460 -0.11 -34.27 -23.95
N ALA A 461 -1.37 -33.94 -23.64
CA ALA A 461 -2.50 -34.85 -23.70
C ALA A 461 -3.07 -35.03 -25.12
N LEU A 462 -3.13 -33.94 -25.91
CA LEU A 462 -3.75 -33.94 -27.24
C LEU A 462 -2.79 -34.34 -28.37
N ALA A 463 -1.51 -34.02 -28.25
CA ALA A 463 -0.48 -34.22 -29.27
C ALA A 463 0.88 -34.57 -28.64
N PRO A 464 1.05 -35.79 -28.10
CA PRO A 464 2.25 -36.20 -27.36
C PRO A 464 3.56 -36.13 -28.18
N SER A 465 3.47 -36.09 -29.51
CA SER A 465 4.60 -35.98 -30.43
C SER A 465 5.19 -34.56 -30.52
N VAL A 466 4.50 -33.54 -30.02
CA VAL A 466 4.99 -32.15 -30.05
C VAL A 466 5.96 -31.93 -28.90
N SER A 467 7.24 -31.71 -29.21
CA SER A 467 8.24 -31.34 -28.20
C SER A 467 8.10 -29.85 -27.84
N LEU A 468 7.75 -29.60 -26.58
CA LEU A 468 7.63 -28.25 -26.01
C LEU A 468 8.82 -27.88 -25.14
N PHE A 469 9.88 -28.67 -25.18
CA PHE A 469 11.14 -28.43 -24.49
C PHE A 469 12.26 -28.44 -25.53
N ILE A 470 13.29 -27.64 -25.31
CA ILE A 470 14.49 -27.69 -26.14
C ILE A 470 15.28 -28.94 -25.74
N GLY A 471 15.64 -29.78 -26.72
CA GLY A 471 16.57 -30.90 -26.54
C GLY A 471 16.00 -32.16 -25.90
N ARG A 472 14.71 -32.45 -26.08
CA ARG A 472 14.13 -33.77 -25.76
C ARG A 472 14.07 -34.70 -26.96
#